data_AF-A0A1A7NYK6-F1
#
_entry.id   AF-A0A1A7NYK6-F1
#
_cell.length_a   1.000
_cell.length_b   1.000
_cell.length_c   1.000
_cell.angle_alpha   90.00
_cell.angle_beta   90.00
_cell.angle_gamma   90.00
#
_symmetry.space_group_name_H-M   'P 1'
#
loop_
_entity.id
_entity.type
_entity.pdbx_description
1 polymer ?
#
loop_
_entity_poly.entity_id
_entity_poly.type
_entity_poly.pdbx_seq_one_letter_code
_entity_poly.pdbx_strand_id
1 'polypeptide(L)'
;MDEALLAGIQAMPTWRIIEQIKGDKTDFLINKNIKYIATSRNNLEQRYFDLLKMSKAGIKAYAFHVDDIHDESYMICHELGYFYRIYANKWDFHNSFNESVCSKNIILKTILGYRATLSEGTIFNKEGYPDFLANVSGISYLEDWGRWSDVNLNKYVEFAFKEALPKNFKLELEIGGYQNVGNFITVKIGGKIKKLKLVDSSIRKYELEFYDIENATTIKIVPPKPTSPKSLQQSNDTRKLGLSFASLRILK
;
A
#
# COMPACT_ATOMS: atom_id res chain seq x y z
N MET A 1 11.48 -9.82 -22.52
CA MET A 1 10.01 -9.92 -22.51
C MET A 1 9.48 -9.91 -23.93
N ASP A 2 9.89 -8.95 -24.77
CA ASP A 2 9.48 -8.91 -26.18
C ASP A 2 9.94 -10.14 -26.98
N GLU A 3 11.15 -10.67 -26.74
CA GLU A 3 11.64 -11.91 -27.39
C GLU A 3 10.78 -13.15 -27.07
N ALA A 4 10.35 -13.30 -25.81
CA ALA A 4 9.48 -14.40 -25.41
C ALA A 4 8.10 -14.30 -26.07
N LEU A 5 7.54 -13.09 -26.16
CA LEU A 5 6.27 -12.84 -26.84
C LEU A 5 6.37 -13.12 -28.34
N LEU A 6 7.48 -12.75 -28.99
CA LEU A 6 7.75 -13.07 -30.40
C LEU A 6 7.85 -14.58 -30.65
N ALA A 7 8.32 -15.34 -29.68
CA ALA A 7 8.38 -16.81 -29.72
C ALA A 7 7.04 -17.50 -29.37
N GLY A 8 5.95 -16.75 -29.16
CA GLY A 8 4.66 -17.30 -28.73
C GLY A 8 4.66 -17.81 -27.29
N ILE A 9 5.69 -17.49 -26.50
CA ILE A 9 5.81 -17.89 -25.10
C ILE A 9 5.05 -16.90 -24.24
N GLN A 10 4.12 -17.43 -23.45
CA GLN A 10 3.39 -16.64 -22.46
C GLN A 10 4.34 -16.26 -21.31
N ALA A 11 4.75 -15.00 -21.29
CA ALA A 11 5.63 -14.49 -20.24
C ALA A 11 4.91 -14.39 -18.89
N MET A 12 5.64 -14.72 -17.81
CA MET A 12 5.25 -14.50 -16.43
C MET A 12 6.35 -13.69 -15.72
N PRO A 13 6.40 -12.36 -15.93
CA PRO A 13 7.42 -11.54 -15.31
C PRO A 13 7.28 -11.55 -13.78
N THR A 14 8.42 -11.55 -13.10
CA THR A 14 8.44 -11.34 -11.66
C THR A 14 8.19 -9.86 -11.33
N TRP A 15 7.74 -9.56 -10.11
CA TRP A 15 7.50 -8.19 -9.68
C TRP A 15 8.71 -7.26 -9.88
N ARG A 16 9.92 -7.79 -9.75
CA ARG A 16 11.18 -7.05 -10.00
C ARG A 16 11.28 -6.46 -11.41
N ILE A 17 10.64 -7.10 -12.38
CA ILE A 17 10.57 -6.60 -13.76
C ILE A 17 9.42 -5.60 -13.88
N ILE A 18 8.29 -5.91 -13.26
CA ILE A 18 7.05 -5.11 -13.30
C ILE A 18 7.27 -3.72 -12.67
N GLU A 19 8.04 -3.63 -11.58
CA GLU A 19 8.31 -2.36 -10.91
C GLU A 19 9.13 -1.37 -11.75
N GLN A 20 9.84 -1.86 -12.77
CA GLN A 20 10.62 -1.03 -13.69
C GLN A 20 9.77 -0.41 -14.80
N ILE A 21 8.51 -0.87 -14.94
CA ILE A 21 7.57 -0.33 -15.92
C ILE A 21 7.23 1.11 -15.54
N LYS A 22 7.40 2.02 -16.50
CA LYS A 22 6.99 3.42 -16.35
C LYS A 22 5.49 3.55 -16.64
N GLY A 23 4.80 4.33 -15.81
CA GLY A 23 3.36 4.57 -15.95
C GLY A 23 2.53 3.48 -15.28
N ASP A 24 1.33 3.24 -15.81
CA ASP A 24 0.43 2.24 -15.25
C ASP A 24 0.85 0.82 -15.63
N LYS A 25 1.19 0.04 -14.60
CA LYS A 25 1.70 -1.33 -14.74
C LYS A 25 0.63 -2.27 -15.31
N THR A 26 -0.62 -2.09 -14.91
CA THR A 26 -1.72 -2.97 -15.36
C THR A 26 -1.98 -2.76 -16.85
N ASP A 27 -2.09 -1.49 -17.25
CA ASP A 27 -2.37 -1.13 -18.65
C ASP A 27 -1.21 -1.59 -19.56
N PHE A 28 0.05 -1.45 -19.11
CA PHE A 28 1.20 -1.97 -19.83
C PHE A 28 1.12 -3.49 -20.05
N LEU A 29 0.80 -4.26 -18.99
CA LEU A 29 0.71 -5.72 -19.08
C LEU A 29 -0.42 -6.15 -20.02
N ILE A 30 -1.58 -5.50 -19.97
CA ILE A 30 -2.71 -5.73 -20.88
C ILE A 30 -2.29 -5.48 -22.33
N ASN A 31 -1.65 -4.33 -22.60
CA ASN A 31 -1.21 -3.96 -23.95
C ASN A 31 -0.18 -4.93 -24.54
N LYS A 32 0.59 -5.61 -23.68
CA LYS A 32 1.56 -6.64 -24.06
C LYS A 32 0.97 -8.06 -24.05
N ASN A 33 -0.35 -8.21 -23.84
CA ASN A 33 -1.05 -9.50 -23.74
C ASN A 33 -0.44 -10.43 -22.67
N ILE A 34 0.04 -9.86 -21.57
CA ILE A 34 0.61 -10.60 -20.44
C ILE A 34 -0.51 -10.89 -19.45
N LYS A 35 -0.79 -12.17 -19.24
CA LYS A 35 -1.90 -12.64 -18.40
C LYS A 35 -1.47 -13.15 -17.03
N TYR A 36 -0.16 -13.31 -16.82
CA TYR A 36 0.39 -13.96 -15.63
C TYR A 36 1.56 -13.15 -15.08
N ILE A 37 1.66 -13.07 -13.76
CA ILE A 37 2.79 -12.46 -13.07
C ILE A 37 3.18 -13.31 -11.87
N ALA A 38 4.43 -13.19 -11.42
CA ALA A 38 4.87 -13.80 -10.17
C ALA A 38 5.32 -12.72 -9.18
N THR A 39 4.89 -12.78 -7.92
CA THR A 39 5.35 -11.85 -6.89
C THR A 39 5.47 -12.53 -5.53
N SER A 40 6.37 -12.02 -4.70
CA SER A 40 6.49 -12.48 -3.32
C SER A 40 5.25 -12.05 -2.53
N ARG A 41 4.71 -12.95 -1.69
CA ARG A 41 3.62 -12.63 -0.75
C ARG A 41 4.03 -11.50 0.20
N ASN A 42 5.30 -11.46 0.60
CA ASN A 42 5.86 -10.44 1.49
C ASN A 42 5.72 -9.00 0.97
N ASN A 43 5.46 -8.83 -0.33
CA ASN A 43 5.26 -7.52 -0.95
C ASN A 43 3.78 -7.11 -1.04
N LEU A 44 2.85 -7.97 -0.64
CA LEU A 44 1.41 -7.77 -0.79
C LEU A 44 0.96 -6.39 -0.31
N GLU A 45 1.42 -5.99 0.88
CA GLU A 45 1.01 -4.70 1.46
C GLU A 45 1.47 -3.49 0.65
N GLN A 46 2.69 -3.54 0.10
CA GLN A 46 3.25 -2.45 -0.70
C GLN A 46 2.62 -2.38 -2.09
N ARG A 47 2.09 -3.52 -2.57
CA ARG A 47 1.57 -3.70 -3.93
C ARG A 47 0.07 -3.95 -3.96
N TYR A 48 -0.60 -3.67 -2.84
CA TYR A 48 -1.99 -3.99 -2.62
C TYR A 48 -2.91 -3.52 -3.76
N PHE A 49 -2.84 -2.22 -4.07
CA PHE A 49 -3.67 -1.61 -5.11
C PHE A 49 -3.30 -2.07 -6.52
N ASP A 50 -2.00 -2.26 -6.79
CA ASP A 50 -1.54 -2.76 -8.09
C ASP A 50 -2.07 -4.19 -8.32
N LEU A 51 -1.91 -5.10 -7.34
CA LEU A 51 -2.35 -6.49 -7.44
C LEU A 51 -3.88 -6.58 -7.54
N LEU A 52 -4.61 -5.76 -6.79
CA LEU A 52 -6.07 -5.71 -6.89
C LEU A 52 -6.52 -5.21 -8.27
N LYS A 53 -5.88 -4.17 -8.82
CA LYS A 53 -6.18 -3.66 -10.16
C LYS A 53 -5.90 -4.73 -11.23
N MET A 54 -4.76 -5.40 -11.14
CA MET A 54 -4.36 -6.49 -12.04
C MET A 54 -5.34 -7.67 -11.99
N SER A 55 -5.72 -8.11 -10.78
CA SER A 55 -6.71 -9.17 -10.57
C SER A 55 -8.05 -8.84 -11.22
N LYS A 56 -8.57 -7.63 -11.01
CA LYS A 56 -9.81 -7.14 -11.65
C LYS A 56 -9.71 -7.04 -13.18
N ALA A 57 -8.51 -6.81 -13.70
CA ALA A 57 -8.23 -6.80 -15.14
C ALA A 57 -8.00 -8.22 -15.72
N GLY A 58 -8.13 -9.28 -14.93
CA GLY A 58 -7.96 -10.66 -15.36
C GLY A 58 -6.51 -11.13 -15.43
N ILE A 59 -5.56 -10.34 -14.91
CA ILE A 59 -4.16 -10.75 -14.77
C ILE A 59 -4.03 -11.61 -13.51
N LYS A 60 -3.42 -12.78 -13.66
CA LYS A 60 -3.31 -13.80 -12.62
C LYS A 60 -1.94 -13.71 -11.94
N ALA A 61 -1.93 -13.28 -10.68
CA ALA A 61 -0.70 -13.23 -9.88
C ALA A 61 -0.44 -14.55 -9.15
N TYR A 62 0.77 -15.08 -9.29
CA TYR A 62 1.24 -16.24 -8.54
C TYR A 62 2.11 -15.78 -7.38
N ALA A 63 1.74 -16.16 -6.16
CA ALA A 63 2.50 -15.86 -4.96
C ALA A 63 3.69 -16.83 -4.80
N PHE A 64 4.82 -16.33 -4.30
CA PHE A 64 5.91 -17.14 -3.77
C PHE A 64 6.43 -16.55 -2.45
N HIS A 65 7.30 -17.28 -1.72
CA HIS A 65 7.68 -16.96 -0.33
C HIS A 65 6.48 -16.92 0.61
N VAL A 66 5.64 -17.94 0.56
CA VAL A 66 4.63 -18.21 1.59
C VAL A 66 5.34 -18.68 2.85
N ASP A 67 4.91 -18.16 3.99
CA ASP A 67 5.50 -18.42 5.31
C ASP A 67 4.50 -19.12 6.22
N ASP A 68 4.96 -19.58 7.39
CA ASP A 68 4.14 -20.35 8.33
C ASP A 68 3.04 -19.49 9.02
N ILE A 69 3.14 -18.16 8.95
CA ILE A 69 2.16 -17.24 9.55
C ILE A 69 1.00 -17.01 8.59
N HIS A 70 1.32 -16.81 7.31
CA HIS A 70 0.38 -16.63 6.22
C HIS A 70 0.44 -17.87 5.32
N ASP A 71 0.17 -19.01 5.94
CA ASP A 71 0.24 -20.30 5.29
C ASP A 71 -0.76 -20.41 4.13
N GLU A 72 -0.68 -21.52 3.42
CA GLU A 72 -1.54 -21.86 2.30
C GLU A 72 -3.04 -21.73 2.64
N SER A 73 -3.44 -22.11 3.85
CA SER A 73 -4.83 -22.04 4.31
C SER A 73 -5.29 -20.60 4.52
N TYR A 74 -4.46 -19.79 5.18
CA TYR A 74 -4.70 -18.36 5.38
C TYR A 74 -4.86 -17.66 4.03
N MET A 75 -3.92 -17.89 3.11
CA MET A 75 -3.94 -17.26 1.80
C MET A 75 -5.18 -17.65 0.99
N ILE A 76 -5.63 -18.91 1.06
CA ILE A 76 -6.88 -19.29 0.41
C ILE A 76 -8.08 -18.53 0.99
N CYS A 77 -8.20 -18.44 2.32
CA CYS A 77 -9.34 -17.80 2.94
C CYS A 77 -9.34 -16.26 2.82
N HIS A 78 -8.16 -15.63 2.68
CA HIS A 78 -8.02 -14.18 2.82
C HIS A 78 -7.39 -13.46 1.61
N GLU A 79 -6.61 -14.15 0.77
CA GLU A 79 -5.74 -13.48 -0.22
C GLU A 79 -6.00 -13.89 -1.68
N LEU A 80 -6.96 -14.78 -1.97
CA LEU A 80 -7.32 -15.15 -3.35
C LEU A 80 -7.88 -14.00 -4.20
N GLY A 81 -8.24 -12.87 -3.56
CA GLY A 81 -8.54 -11.63 -4.29
C GLY A 81 -7.33 -11.03 -5.02
N TYR A 82 -6.11 -11.32 -4.54
CA TYR A 82 -4.84 -10.78 -5.07
C TYR A 82 -4.04 -11.84 -5.81
N PHE A 83 -4.02 -13.04 -5.26
CA PHE A 83 -3.26 -14.16 -5.79
C PHE A 83 -4.19 -15.15 -6.46
N TYR A 84 -3.94 -15.42 -7.72
CA TYR A 84 -4.62 -16.47 -8.45
C TYR A 84 -4.24 -17.86 -7.93
N ARG A 85 -2.94 -18.08 -7.66
CA ARG A 85 -2.39 -19.33 -7.13
C ARG A 85 -1.11 -19.06 -6.32
N ILE A 86 -0.65 -20.10 -5.63
CA ILE A 86 0.48 -20.06 -4.72
C ILE A 86 1.53 -21.07 -5.20
N TYR A 87 2.80 -20.67 -5.22
CA TYR A 87 3.94 -21.59 -5.28
C TYR A 87 4.28 -21.99 -3.84
N ALA A 88 3.81 -23.16 -3.44
CA ALA A 88 4.02 -23.74 -2.12
C ALA A 88 5.09 -24.84 -2.17
N ASN A 89 5.90 -24.90 -1.12
CA ASN A 89 7.01 -25.85 -1.02
C ASN A 89 6.51 -27.28 -0.70
N LYS A 90 5.33 -27.41 -0.08
CA LYS A 90 4.67 -28.68 0.26
C LYS A 90 3.15 -28.52 0.09
N TRP A 91 2.61 -28.91 -1.06
CA TRP A 91 1.15 -28.92 -1.27
C TRP A 91 0.65 -30.32 -1.63
N ASP A 92 -0.35 -30.81 -0.93
CA ASP A 92 -1.11 -32.01 -1.29
C ASP A 92 -2.55 -31.63 -1.66
N PHE A 93 -2.87 -31.66 -2.96
CA PHE A 93 -4.18 -31.22 -3.47
C PHE A 93 -5.36 -32.03 -2.91
N HIS A 94 -5.11 -33.23 -2.35
CA HIS A 94 -6.16 -34.09 -1.81
C HIS A 94 -6.42 -33.91 -0.31
N ASN A 95 -5.46 -33.36 0.44
CA ASN A 95 -5.56 -33.22 1.91
C ASN A 95 -5.41 -31.78 2.42
N SER A 96 -4.87 -30.85 1.61
CA SER A 96 -4.48 -29.51 2.07
C SER A 96 -5.59 -28.46 2.05
N PHE A 97 -6.77 -28.75 1.47
CA PHE A 97 -7.84 -27.76 1.43
C PHE A 97 -9.22 -28.36 1.67
N ASN A 98 -9.82 -27.97 2.78
CA ASN A 98 -11.22 -28.18 3.07
C ASN A 98 -11.88 -26.80 3.16
N GLU A 99 -12.87 -26.51 2.31
CA GLU A 99 -13.61 -25.24 2.31
C GLU A 99 -14.26 -24.92 3.67
N SER A 100 -14.51 -25.95 4.50
CA SER A 100 -14.97 -25.76 5.87
C SER A 100 -13.93 -25.12 6.80
N VAL A 101 -12.65 -25.05 6.42
CA VAL A 101 -11.60 -24.32 7.16
C VAL A 101 -11.87 -22.81 7.11
N CYS A 102 -12.47 -22.30 6.03
CA CYS A 102 -12.82 -20.89 5.93
C CYS A 102 -14.17 -20.53 6.61
N SER A 103 -14.75 -21.43 7.42
CA SER A 103 -16.19 -21.34 7.74
C SER A 103 -16.60 -20.36 8.85
N LYS A 104 -17.70 -19.64 8.53
CA LYS A 104 -18.64 -18.84 9.34
C LYS A 104 -18.08 -17.64 10.11
N ASN A 105 -17.49 -16.69 9.38
CA ASN A 105 -17.58 -15.23 9.58
C ASN A 105 -16.69 -14.46 8.59
N ILE A 106 -15.97 -15.19 7.73
CA ILE A 106 -15.15 -14.60 6.68
C ILE A 106 -16.05 -14.46 5.45
N ILE A 107 -16.79 -13.35 5.38
CA ILE A 107 -17.03 -12.74 4.06
C ILE A 107 -15.66 -12.75 3.39
N LEU A 108 -15.51 -13.44 2.25
CA LEU A 108 -14.34 -13.32 1.38
C LEU A 108 -13.94 -11.86 1.38
N LYS A 109 -12.97 -11.49 2.21
CA LYS A 109 -12.51 -10.11 2.34
C LYS A 109 -11.65 -9.94 1.10
N THR A 110 -12.34 -9.79 -0.02
CA THR A 110 -11.83 -9.56 -1.36
C THR A 110 -11.09 -8.21 -1.43
N ILE A 111 -10.90 -7.59 -0.27
CA ILE A 111 -10.28 -6.32 -0.02
C ILE A 111 -9.49 -6.57 1.30
N LEU A 112 -8.14 -6.62 1.30
CA LEU A 112 -7.31 -6.26 2.46
C LEU A 112 -7.49 -4.76 2.63
N GLY A 113 -8.73 -4.41 2.85
CA GLY A 113 -9.22 -3.11 3.14
C GLY A 113 -10.41 -3.32 4.03
N TYR A 114 -10.34 -2.65 5.15
CA TYR A 114 -11.32 -2.78 6.19
C TYR A 114 -12.33 -1.66 6.03
N ARG A 115 -13.58 -1.95 6.39
CA ARG A 115 -14.60 -0.90 6.46
C ARG A 115 -14.21 0.08 7.56
N ALA A 116 -14.18 1.35 7.22
CA ALA A 116 -14.03 2.45 8.15
C ALA A 116 -14.65 3.71 7.54
N THR A 117 -15.09 4.61 8.39
CA THR A 117 -15.51 5.97 8.02
C THR A 117 -14.29 6.90 7.97
N LEU A 118 -14.46 8.08 7.36
CA LEU A 118 -13.44 9.13 7.33
C LEU A 118 -12.95 9.54 8.75
N SER A 119 -13.85 9.52 9.73
CA SER A 119 -13.55 9.84 11.13
C SER A 119 -12.88 8.71 11.91
N GLU A 120 -13.18 7.44 11.59
CA GLU A 120 -12.42 6.30 12.13
C GLU A 120 -11.01 6.26 11.54
N GLY A 121 -10.90 6.54 10.24
CA GLY A 121 -9.68 6.83 9.51
C GLY A 121 -8.83 5.63 9.12
N THR A 122 -7.63 5.97 8.62
CA THR A 122 -6.59 5.02 8.25
C THR A 122 -5.70 4.76 9.46
N ILE A 123 -5.58 3.48 9.85
CA ILE A 123 -4.74 3.01 10.95
C ILE A 123 -3.58 2.24 10.31
N PHE A 124 -2.36 2.74 10.49
CA PHE A 124 -1.22 2.26 9.73
C PHE A 124 -0.59 1.00 10.31
N ASN A 125 -0.83 0.69 11.59
CA ASN A 125 -0.42 -0.58 12.20
C ASN A 125 -1.42 -1.73 11.96
N LYS A 126 -2.28 -1.58 10.94
CA LYS A 126 -3.24 -2.58 10.51
C LYS A 126 -2.91 -3.05 9.10
N GLU A 127 -3.16 -4.33 8.85
CA GLU A 127 -3.06 -4.89 7.51
C GLU A 127 -4.12 -4.28 6.59
N GLY A 128 -3.70 -3.85 5.41
CA GLY A 128 -4.59 -3.24 4.43
C GLY A 128 -4.93 -1.76 4.65
N TYR A 129 -5.88 -1.23 3.88
CA TYR A 129 -6.29 0.18 3.90
C TYR A 129 -7.81 0.35 3.88
N PRO A 130 -8.37 1.42 4.49
CA PRO A 130 -9.82 1.65 4.44
C PRO A 130 -10.41 1.60 3.03
N ASP A 131 -11.62 1.06 2.90
CA ASP A 131 -12.30 0.93 1.62
C ASP A 131 -12.71 2.26 0.97
N PHE A 132 -12.68 3.38 1.69
CA PHE A 132 -12.82 4.72 1.10
C PHE A 132 -11.60 5.17 0.28
N LEU A 133 -10.45 4.50 0.42
CA LEU A 133 -9.25 4.80 -0.37
C LEU A 133 -9.27 4.05 -1.70
N ALA A 134 -9.02 4.79 -2.77
CA ALA A 134 -8.79 4.27 -4.11
C ALA A 134 -7.34 3.80 -4.29
N ASN A 135 -6.38 4.50 -3.66
CA ASN A 135 -4.96 4.16 -3.70
C ASN A 135 -4.19 4.77 -2.51
N VAL A 136 -3.07 4.15 -2.14
CA VAL A 136 -2.05 4.71 -1.24
C VAL A 136 -0.69 4.47 -1.84
N SER A 137 0.16 5.50 -1.84
CA SER A 137 1.53 5.39 -2.31
C SER A 137 2.52 6.14 -1.43
N GLY A 138 3.80 5.77 -1.51
CA GLY A 138 4.87 6.37 -0.72
C GLY A 138 4.97 5.86 0.72
N ILE A 139 4.28 4.75 1.06
CA ILE A 139 4.27 4.12 2.39
C ILE A 139 4.90 2.73 2.32
N SER A 140 5.73 2.40 3.32
CA SER A 140 6.43 1.13 3.48
C SER A 140 5.52 0.00 4.00
N TYR A 141 6.12 -1.17 4.22
CA TYR A 141 5.50 -2.29 4.91
C TYR A 141 5.09 -1.95 6.36
N LEU A 142 4.21 -2.77 6.91
CA LEU A 142 3.64 -2.72 8.26
C LEU A 142 4.70 -2.97 9.33
N GLU A 143 4.62 -2.19 10.40
CA GLU A 143 5.34 -2.39 11.66
C GLU A 143 4.33 -2.29 12.82
N ASP A 144 4.66 -2.84 14.00
CA ASP A 144 3.72 -2.94 15.14
C ASP A 144 3.11 -1.60 15.58
N TRP A 145 3.85 -0.51 15.35
CA TRP A 145 3.45 0.85 15.70
C TRP A 145 2.82 1.61 14.53
N GLY A 146 3.00 1.20 13.27
CA GLY A 146 2.58 1.97 12.11
C GLY A 146 3.34 1.65 10.82
N ARG A 147 3.51 2.65 9.95
CA ARG A 147 4.29 2.54 8.68
C ARG A 147 5.13 3.77 8.43
N TRP A 148 6.26 3.59 7.78
CA TRP A 148 7.10 4.70 7.34
C TRP A 148 6.69 5.24 5.98
N SER A 149 6.80 6.55 5.77
CA SER A 149 6.96 7.08 4.42
C SER A 149 8.31 6.65 3.84
N ASP A 150 8.35 6.21 2.59
CA ASP A 150 9.58 5.87 1.89
C ASP A 150 9.64 6.51 0.50
N VAL A 151 10.64 7.39 0.33
CA VAL A 151 10.85 8.11 -0.92
C VAL A 151 11.38 7.24 -2.05
N ASN A 152 11.89 6.05 -1.75
CA ASN A 152 12.19 5.05 -2.77
C ASN A 152 10.91 4.55 -3.46
N LEU A 153 9.76 4.60 -2.77
CA LEU A 153 8.46 4.15 -3.30
C LEU A 153 7.72 5.29 -4.01
N ASN A 154 7.70 6.49 -3.45
CA ASN A 154 7.17 7.69 -4.11
C ASN A 154 7.75 8.97 -3.46
N LYS A 155 7.92 10.05 -4.24
CA LYS A 155 8.47 11.34 -3.76
C LYS A 155 7.69 11.95 -2.59
N TYR A 156 6.42 11.58 -2.46
CA TYR A 156 5.51 12.01 -1.41
C TYR A 156 4.56 10.87 -1.05
N VAL A 157 3.98 10.96 0.13
CA VAL A 157 2.86 10.09 0.51
C VAL A 157 1.60 10.62 -0.14
N GLU A 158 0.86 9.76 -0.83
CA GLU A 158 -0.41 10.11 -1.46
C GLU A 158 -1.51 9.18 -0.98
N PHE A 159 -2.61 9.76 -0.51
CA PHE A 159 -3.86 9.08 -0.23
C PHE A 159 -4.87 9.53 -1.26
N ALA A 160 -5.25 8.62 -2.17
CA ALA A 160 -6.32 8.86 -3.14
C ALA A 160 -7.62 8.27 -2.60
N PHE A 161 -8.68 9.07 -2.58
CA PHE A 161 -10.00 8.75 -2.08
C PHE A 161 -10.92 8.40 -3.26
N LYS A 162 -11.85 7.46 -3.04
CA LYS A 162 -12.86 7.10 -4.05
C LYS A 162 -13.89 8.20 -4.26
N GLU A 163 -14.15 8.98 -3.22
CA GLU A 163 -15.10 10.10 -3.22
C GLU A 163 -14.37 11.42 -2.90
N ALA A 164 -14.99 12.54 -3.24
CA ALA A 164 -14.45 13.85 -2.91
C ALA A 164 -14.42 14.07 -1.39
N LEU A 165 -13.35 14.72 -0.91
CA LEU A 165 -13.20 15.12 0.47
C LEU A 165 -14.25 16.18 0.86
N PRO A 166 -14.65 16.26 2.14
CA PRO A 166 -15.54 17.33 2.60
C PRO A 166 -14.98 18.72 2.26
N LYS A 167 -15.88 19.69 2.03
CA LYS A 167 -15.47 21.07 1.72
C LYS A 167 -14.68 21.72 2.87
N ASN A 168 -15.14 21.46 4.10
CA ASN A 168 -14.53 21.93 5.33
C ASN A 168 -14.33 20.72 6.26
N PHE A 169 -13.12 20.58 6.80
CA PHE A 169 -12.80 19.50 7.72
C PHE A 169 -11.48 19.79 8.46
N LYS A 170 -11.25 19.04 9.52
CA LYS A 170 -9.96 18.94 10.20
C LYS A 170 -9.28 17.64 9.80
N LEU A 171 -8.05 17.75 9.28
CA LEU A 171 -7.16 16.62 9.08
C LEU A 171 -6.40 16.36 10.39
N GLU A 172 -6.66 15.23 11.03
CA GLU A 172 -5.90 14.73 12.17
C GLU A 172 -4.85 13.72 11.67
N LEU A 173 -3.60 13.93 12.08
CA LEU A 173 -2.46 13.07 11.77
C LEU A 173 -1.78 12.67 13.06
N GLU A 174 -1.62 11.37 13.30
CA GLU A 174 -0.70 10.86 14.32
C GLU A 174 0.57 10.43 13.61
N ILE A 175 1.57 11.31 13.66
CA ILE A 175 2.84 11.14 12.95
C ILE A 175 4.04 11.49 13.82
N GLY A 176 5.17 10.87 13.54
CA GLY A 176 6.48 11.30 14.00
C GLY A 176 7.39 11.59 12.81
N GLY A 177 8.70 11.52 13.01
CA GLY A 177 9.62 11.64 11.89
C GLY A 177 11.05 11.25 12.16
N TYR A 178 11.68 10.79 11.10
CA TYR A 178 13.08 10.39 11.08
C TYR A 178 13.89 11.48 10.37
N GLN A 179 14.81 12.13 11.09
CA GLN A 179 15.60 13.26 10.57
C GLN A 179 14.80 14.47 10.06
N ASN A 180 13.54 14.60 10.48
CA ASN A 180 12.63 15.66 10.05
C ASN A 180 12.17 16.61 11.19
N VAL A 181 12.62 16.38 12.43
CA VAL A 181 12.30 17.26 13.58
C VAL A 181 12.79 18.69 13.31
N GLY A 182 11.99 19.67 13.68
CA GLY A 182 12.23 21.09 13.46
C GLY A 182 11.88 21.59 12.05
N ASN A 183 11.64 20.69 11.09
CA ASN A 183 11.32 21.04 9.71
C ASN A 183 9.80 21.11 9.47
N PHE A 184 9.42 21.77 8.38
CA PHE A 184 8.03 21.86 7.96
C PHE A 184 7.69 20.76 6.95
N ILE A 185 6.73 19.92 7.32
CA ILE A 185 6.06 18.98 6.44
C ILE A 185 5.03 19.76 5.61
N THR A 186 4.92 19.43 4.32
CA THR A 186 3.92 20.07 3.46
C THR A 186 2.76 19.13 3.22
N VAL A 187 1.53 19.59 3.50
CA VAL A 187 0.28 18.90 3.21
C VAL A 187 -0.45 19.64 2.10
N LYS A 188 -0.80 18.93 1.01
CA LYS A 188 -1.51 19.50 -0.14
C LYS A 188 -2.83 18.76 -0.36
N ILE A 189 -3.92 19.51 -0.48
CA ILE A 189 -5.27 19.00 -0.73
C ILE A 189 -5.94 19.93 -1.73
N GLY A 190 -6.24 19.41 -2.93
CA GLY A 190 -6.68 20.25 -4.05
C GLY A 190 -5.68 21.37 -4.32
N GLY A 191 -6.16 22.62 -4.37
CA GLY A 191 -5.31 23.82 -4.48
C GLY A 191 -4.75 24.36 -3.16
N LYS A 192 -5.11 23.79 -2.01
CA LYS A 192 -4.68 24.30 -0.70
C LYS A 192 -3.38 23.62 -0.25
N ILE A 193 -2.45 24.42 0.27
CA ILE A 193 -1.18 23.96 0.81
C ILE A 193 -1.07 24.45 2.26
N LYS A 194 -0.87 23.53 3.20
CA LYS A 194 -0.54 23.83 4.59
C LYS A 194 0.82 23.27 4.95
N LYS A 195 1.49 23.93 5.89
CA LYS A 195 2.77 23.49 6.45
C LYS A 195 2.58 23.15 7.92
N LEU A 196 3.15 22.04 8.34
CA LEU A 196 3.12 21.53 9.70
C LEU A 196 4.55 21.40 10.20
N LYS A 197 4.89 22.09 11.30
CA LYS A 197 6.21 21.92 11.91
C LYS A 197 6.23 20.64 12.73
N LEU A 198 7.12 19.72 12.38
CA LEU A 198 7.31 18.51 13.18
C LEU A 198 8.16 18.85 14.40
N VAL A 199 7.62 18.65 15.61
CA VAL A 199 8.29 19.06 16.86
C VAL A 199 8.95 17.90 17.59
N ASP A 200 8.60 16.66 17.24
CA ASP A 200 9.04 15.45 17.93
C ASP A 200 9.32 14.35 16.89
N SER A 201 10.31 13.49 17.16
CA SER A 201 10.59 12.32 16.34
C SER A 201 9.62 11.17 16.63
N SER A 202 9.12 11.10 17.87
CA SER A 202 8.07 10.17 18.28
C SER A 202 6.70 10.61 17.76
N ILE A 203 5.77 9.66 17.72
CA ILE A 203 4.43 9.90 17.21
C ILE A 203 3.69 10.88 18.13
N ARG A 204 3.18 11.95 17.50
CA ARG A 204 2.34 12.97 18.12
C ARG A 204 1.14 13.25 17.21
N LYS A 205 0.08 13.74 17.84
CA LYS A 205 -1.11 14.20 17.14
C LYS A 205 -0.89 15.62 16.62
N TYR A 206 -1.26 15.84 15.37
CA TYR A 206 -1.26 17.13 14.70
C TYR A 206 -2.59 17.33 13.98
N GLU A 207 -3.07 18.58 13.98
CA GLU A 207 -4.36 18.94 13.38
C GLU A 207 -4.18 20.08 12.38
N LEU A 208 -4.80 19.95 11.21
CA LEU A 208 -4.81 20.96 10.16
C LEU A 208 -6.23 21.17 9.67
N GLU A 209 -6.77 22.36 9.86
CA GLU A 209 -8.10 22.71 9.35
C GLU A 209 -8.03 23.04 7.86
N PHE A 210 -8.97 22.57 7.06
CA PHE A 210 -9.08 22.92 5.65
C PHE A 210 -10.47 23.47 5.39
N TYR A 211 -10.52 24.52 4.57
CA TYR A 211 -11.74 25.21 4.18
C TYR A 211 -11.75 25.39 2.68
N ASP A 212 -12.96 25.40 2.11
CA ASP A 212 -13.20 25.61 0.69
C ASP A 212 -12.38 24.66 -0.19
N ILE A 213 -12.40 23.38 0.16
CA ILE A 213 -11.87 22.30 -0.67
C ILE A 213 -12.88 21.96 -1.76
N GLU A 214 -12.48 22.13 -3.01
CA GLU A 214 -13.33 21.89 -4.19
C GLU A 214 -12.96 20.55 -4.84
N ASN A 215 -13.87 19.56 -4.74
CA ASN A 215 -13.80 18.27 -5.44
C ASN A 215 -12.44 17.54 -5.33
N ALA A 216 -11.69 17.77 -4.26
CA ALA A 216 -10.38 17.15 -4.09
C ALA A 216 -10.55 15.70 -3.64
N THR A 217 -9.92 14.77 -4.35
CA THR A 217 -9.90 13.34 -4.02
C THR A 217 -8.54 12.87 -3.53
N THR A 218 -7.58 13.78 -3.31
CA THR A 218 -6.21 13.41 -2.92
C THR A 218 -5.67 14.25 -1.78
N ILE A 219 -5.00 13.58 -0.84
CA ILE A 219 -4.14 14.22 0.17
C ILE A 219 -2.69 13.84 -0.14
N LYS A 220 -1.82 14.83 -0.34
CA LYS A 220 -0.38 14.64 -0.54
C LYS A 220 0.39 15.17 0.67
N ILE A 221 1.26 14.35 1.24
CA ILE A 221 2.12 14.72 2.36
C ILE A 221 3.58 14.56 1.95
N VAL A 222 4.33 15.66 2.01
CA VAL A 222 5.71 15.74 1.53
C VAL A 222 6.66 15.85 2.74
N PRO A 223 7.42 14.80 3.07
CA PRO A 223 8.51 14.89 4.04
C PRO A 223 9.63 15.80 3.49
N PRO A 224 10.15 16.77 4.28
CA PRO A 224 11.12 17.73 3.78
C PRO A 224 12.54 17.17 3.61
N LYS A 225 12.96 16.25 4.49
CA LYS A 225 14.31 15.67 4.50
C LYS A 225 14.30 14.14 4.66
N PRO A 226 13.84 13.39 3.63
CA PRO A 226 13.89 11.94 3.65
C PRO A 226 15.34 11.44 3.74
N THR A 227 15.64 10.59 4.72
CA THR A 227 17.01 10.12 5.00
C THR A 227 16.98 8.62 5.24
N SER A 228 17.96 7.88 4.71
CA SER A 228 18.07 6.44 5.00
C SER A 228 18.99 6.20 6.20
N PRO A 229 18.62 5.31 7.13
CA PRO A 229 19.51 4.93 8.23
C PRO A 229 20.87 4.40 7.76
N LYS A 230 20.91 3.69 6.62
CA LYS A 230 22.16 3.25 6.01
C LYS A 230 23.06 4.40 5.58
N SER A 231 22.51 5.50 5.04
CA SER A 231 23.32 6.67 4.69
C SER A 231 23.97 7.35 5.90
N LEU A 232 23.40 7.14 7.09
CA LEU A 232 23.90 7.62 8.37
C LEU A 232 24.70 6.55 9.13
N GLN A 233 24.96 5.39 8.52
CA GLN A 233 25.67 4.26 9.13
C GLN A 233 25.01 3.74 10.43
N GLN A 234 23.70 3.96 10.60
CA GLN A 234 22.96 3.53 11.79
C GLN A 234 22.44 2.10 11.68
N SER A 235 22.16 1.62 10.46
CA SER A 235 21.75 0.25 10.19
C SER A 235 21.90 -0.09 8.70
N ASN A 236 21.54 -1.31 8.30
CA ASN A 236 21.49 -1.70 6.88
C ASN A 236 20.19 -1.26 6.16
N ASP A 237 19.30 -0.53 6.85
CA ASP A 237 18.03 -0.08 6.28
C ASP A 237 18.26 0.95 5.16
N THR A 238 17.86 0.58 3.95
CA THR A 238 18.02 1.36 2.72
C THR A 238 16.84 2.28 2.42
N ARG A 239 15.73 2.15 3.15
CA ARG A 239 14.52 2.97 2.96
C ARG A 239 14.86 4.45 3.18
N LYS A 240 14.34 5.33 2.33
CA LYS A 240 14.50 6.78 2.51
C LYS A 240 13.35 7.30 3.36
N LEU A 241 13.51 7.17 4.67
CA LEU A 241 12.50 7.43 5.69
C LEU A 241 12.26 8.93 5.88
N GLY A 242 11.00 9.32 6.06
CA GLY A 242 10.61 10.71 6.31
C GLY A 242 9.77 10.82 7.58
N LEU A 243 8.52 10.38 7.50
CA LEU A 243 7.52 10.41 8.56
C LEU A 243 7.14 9.00 8.99
N SER A 244 6.98 8.80 10.28
CA SER A 244 6.29 7.63 10.84
C SER A 244 4.80 7.94 10.89
N PHE A 245 3.96 7.09 10.30
CA PHE A 245 2.50 7.22 10.31
C PHE A 245 1.90 6.18 11.25
N ALA A 246 1.09 6.64 12.22
CA ALA A 246 0.25 5.78 13.07
C ALA A 246 -1.23 5.86 12.66
N SER A 247 -1.76 7.07 12.44
CA SER A 247 -3.12 7.25 11.95
C SER A 247 -3.34 8.53 11.12
N LEU A 248 -4.37 8.51 10.28
CA LEU A 248 -4.89 9.66 9.53
C LEU A 248 -6.42 9.64 9.60
N ARG A 249 -7.03 10.74 10.08
CA ARG A 249 -8.49 10.91 10.17
C ARG A 249 -8.93 12.23 9.57
N ILE A 250 -10.15 12.23 9.04
CA ILE A 250 -10.84 13.42 8.57
C ILE A 250 -12.05 13.65 9.47
N LEU A 251 -12.00 14.71 10.26
CA LEU A 251 -13.00 15.08 11.24
C LEU A 251 -13.80 16.27 10.71
N LYS A 252 -15.12 16.28 10.92
CA LYS A 252 -15.98 17.42 10.57
C LYS A 252 -15.84 18.54 11.58
#